data_AF-A0A7S0T730-F1
#
_entry.id   AF-A0A7S0T730-F1
#
_cell.length_a   1.000
_cell.length_b   1.000
_cell.length_c   1.000
_cell.angle_alpha   90.00
_cell.angle_beta   90.00
_cell.angle_gamma   90.00
#
_symmetry.space_group_name_H-M   'P 1'
#
loop_
_entity.id
_entity.type
_entity.pdbx_description
1 polymer ?
#
loop_
_entity_poly.entity_id
_entity_poly.type
_entity_poly.pdbx_seq_one_letter_code
_entity_poly.pdbx_strand_id
1 'polypeptide(L)'
;EEHGEGANGVEDDGNDSCENEPTRSVNIRALSGWNAVELDQEWVECTEMFTKAAASLATGEMVSAPSLKLMDAMSAIELTDPIMDVGSHLPRRNLQQFIVSSLEEYRLSSAATQLEQQTESHSRLRARVELAMLRLYFTWLQIHTLPQTVFACAFLCKVNALADTDYVLYAFGRVLLACVANSHSVMSQGGVAREEDLVPWMYDFEDILVAESPRALEEVL
;
A
#
# COMPACT_ATOMS: atom_id res chain seq x y z
N GLU A 1 22.54 63.94 -18.08
CA GLU A 1 21.23 64.49 -17.72
C GLU A 1 20.58 63.47 -16.79
N GLU A 2 20.80 63.56 -15.48
CA GLU A 2 19.98 64.35 -14.51
C GLU A 2 18.53 63.83 -14.48
N HIS A 3 17.87 63.49 -13.38
CA HIS A 3 17.95 63.69 -11.91
C HIS A 3 17.17 62.49 -11.28
N GLY A 4 17.05 62.20 -9.98
CA GLY A 4 17.30 62.84 -8.69
C GLY A 4 16.56 61.95 -7.65
N GLU A 5 17.26 61.46 -6.62
CA GLU A 5 17.12 61.86 -5.20
C GLU A 5 15.72 61.76 -4.56
N GLY A 6 15.68 61.12 -3.39
CA GLY A 6 14.55 61.09 -2.48
C GLY A 6 14.88 60.31 -1.21
N ALA A 7 15.73 60.88 -0.36
CA ALA A 7 15.95 60.43 1.01
C ALA A 7 14.74 60.79 1.90
N ASN A 8 14.39 59.90 2.83
CA ASN A 8 13.76 60.27 4.10
C ASN A 8 14.04 59.14 5.11
N GLY A 9 14.89 59.42 6.09
CA GLY A 9 14.86 58.71 7.36
C GLY A 9 13.75 59.30 8.23
N VAL A 10 13.31 58.53 9.23
CA VAL A 10 12.83 59.01 10.54
C VAL A 10 12.50 57.78 11.40
N GLU A 11 13.20 57.73 12.53
CA GLU A 11 12.81 57.33 13.89
C GLU A 11 12.64 55.83 14.27
N ASP A 12 13.57 55.48 15.16
CA ASP A 12 13.60 54.43 16.17
C ASP A 12 12.48 54.68 17.19
N ASP A 13 11.60 53.70 17.40
CA ASP A 13 10.79 53.61 18.60
C ASP A 13 10.70 52.13 18.99
N GLY A 14 11.40 51.80 20.07
CA GLY A 14 11.32 50.51 20.71
C GLY A 14 9.89 50.25 21.21
N ASN A 15 9.37 49.08 20.90
CA ASN A 15 8.38 48.45 21.75
C ASN A 15 8.72 46.98 21.93
N ASP A 16 9.26 46.72 23.09
CA ASP A 16 9.43 45.44 23.75
C ASP A 16 8.05 44.81 23.95
N SER A 17 7.80 43.70 23.27
CA SER A 17 6.80 42.74 23.72
C SER A 17 7.11 41.39 23.09
N CYS A 18 7.90 40.61 23.84
CA CYS A 18 7.87 39.16 23.80
C CYS A 18 6.43 38.68 24.03
N GLU A 19 5.65 38.55 22.95
CA GLU A 19 4.35 37.88 23.01
C GLU A 19 4.54 36.40 22.65
N ASN A 20 4.34 35.57 23.67
CA ASN A 20 4.29 34.13 23.63
C ASN A 20 3.48 33.62 22.44
N GLU A 21 4.14 33.02 21.44
CA GLU A 21 3.43 32.16 20.51
C GLU A 21 2.95 30.91 21.26
N PRO A 22 1.65 30.58 21.23
CA PRO A 22 1.15 29.38 21.88
C PRO A 22 1.71 28.17 21.14
N THR A 23 2.46 27.33 21.85
CA THR A 23 2.88 25.99 21.39
C THR A 23 1.67 25.28 20.81
N ARG A 24 1.61 25.25 19.48
CA ARG A 24 0.48 24.67 18.76
C ARG A 24 0.65 23.16 18.83
N SER A 25 0.09 22.55 19.88
CA SER A 25 0.06 21.11 20.03
C SER A 25 -0.64 20.51 18.81
N VAL A 26 0.12 19.96 17.87
CA VAL A 26 -0.42 19.28 16.70
C VAL A 26 -1.00 17.96 17.21
N ASN A 27 -2.33 17.88 17.27
CA ASN A 27 -2.99 16.64 17.65
C ASN A 27 -3.03 15.71 16.42
N ILE A 28 -2.03 14.84 16.29
CA ILE A 28 -1.83 13.91 15.15
C ILE A 28 -2.91 12.80 15.10
N ARG A 29 -3.86 12.75 16.05
CA ARG A 29 -4.98 11.80 16.07
C ARG A 29 -5.83 11.76 14.79
N ALA A 30 -5.72 12.76 13.91
CA ALA A 30 -6.50 12.83 12.68
C ALA A 30 -5.87 12.15 11.43
N LEU A 31 -4.62 11.65 11.49
CA LEU A 31 -3.88 11.23 10.28
C LEU A 31 -3.70 9.72 10.07
N SER A 32 -4.10 8.85 10.98
CA SER A 32 -3.96 7.41 10.75
C SER A 32 -5.14 6.63 11.32
N GLY A 33 -5.86 5.92 10.45
CA GLY A 33 -6.79 4.84 10.82
C GLY A 33 -6.07 3.61 11.38
N TRP A 34 -4.90 3.81 11.98
CA TRP A 34 -4.11 2.80 12.67
C TRP A 34 -4.58 2.86 14.11
N ASN A 35 -4.87 1.71 14.73
CA ASN A 35 -5.30 1.64 16.13
C ASN A 35 -4.40 2.56 16.97
N ALA A 36 -4.97 3.67 17.42
CA ALA A 36 -4.24 4.72 18.10
C ALA A 36 -3.74 4.13 19.42
N VAL A 37 -2.48 3.68 19.42
CA VAL A 37 -1.72 3.56 20.65
C VAL A 37 -1.74 4.96 21.24
N GLU A 38 -2.38 5.14 22.39
CA GLU A 38 -2.29 6.39 23.15
C GLU A 38 -0.83 6.57 23.55
N LEU A 39 -0.08 7.22 22.67
CA LEU A 39 1.22 7.75 23.00
C LEU A 39 0.95 9.01 23.83
N ASP A 40 0.97 8.86 25.16
CA ASP A 40 1.08 9.97 26.13
C ASP A 40 2.46 10.64 25.99
N GLN A 41 2.75 11.19 24.82
CA GLN A 41 3.98 11.89 24.53
C GLN A 41 3.68 13.30 24.03
N GLU A 42 4.26 14.27 24.73
CA GLU A 42 4.25 15.67 24.33
C GLU A 42 5.17 15.85 23.12
N TRP A 43 4.58 16.13 21.96
CA TRP A 43 5.33 16.43 20.75
C TRP A 43 5.84 17.86 20.79
N VAL A 44 7.17 18.01 20.76
CA VAL A 44 7.83 19.32 20.70
C VAL A 44 8.23 19.63 19.26
N GLU A 45 7.89 20.83 18.78
CA GLU A 45 8.33 21.29 17.47
C GLU A 45 9.84 21.51 17.46
N CYS A 46 10.53 20.91 16.50
CA CYS A 46 11.99 21.02 16.35
C CYS A 46 12.43 21.54 14.97
N THR A 47 11.49 21.98 14.12
CA THR A 47 11.75 22.39 12.73
C THR A 47 12.87 23.43 12.62
N GLU A 48 12.78 24.51 13.40
CA GLU A 48 13.74 25.62 13.34
C GLU A 48 15.16 25.20 13.78
N MET A 49 15.25 24.30 14.76
CA MET A 49 16.52 23.76 15.22
C MET A 49 17.22 22.99 14.10
N PHE A 50 16.49 22.11 13.40
CA PHE A 50 17.04 21.31 12.31
C PHE A 50 17.36 22.15 11.07
N THR A 51 16.56 23.16 10.72
CA THR A 51 16.85 24.03 9.57
C THR A 51 18.11 24.87 9.79
N LYS A 52 18.30 25.43 10.99
CA LYS A 52 19.54 26.15 11.35
C LYS A 52 20.76 25.23 11.33
N ALA A 53 20.64 24.03 11.89
CA ALA A 53 21.73 23.06 11.89
C ALA A 53 22.10 22.63 10.45
N ALA A 54 21.12 22.34 9.60
CA ALA A 54 21.34 21.97 8.20
C ALA A 54 22.00 23.10 7.40
N ALA A 55 21.61 24.36 7.63
CA ALA A 55 22.20 25.53 6.96
C ALA A 55 23.69 25.76 7.30
N SER A 56 24.18 25.18 8.41
CA SER A 56 25.59 25.27 8.80
C SER A 56 26.51 24.29 8.07
N LEU A 57 25.96 23.29 7.37
CA LEU A 57 26.73 22.30 6.62
C LEU A 57 27.24 22.88 5.31
N ALA A 58 28.51 22.61 4.98
CA ALA A 58 29.07 22.95 3.68
C ALA A 58 28.58 21.98 2.59
N THR A 59 28.62 22.43 1.33
CA THR A 59 28.26 21.58 0.19
C THR A 59 29.11 20.31 0.16
N GLY A 60 28.46 19.15 0.21
CA GLY A 60 29.12 17.84 0.24
C GLY A 60 29.31 17.26 1.64
N GLU A 61 28.97 17.99 2.70
CA GLU A 61 28.92 17.46 4.06
C GLU A 61 27.57 16.80 4.34
N MET A 62 27.61 15.72 5.13
CA MET A 62 26.43 14.97 5.54
C MET A 62 26.60 14.54 6.99
N VAL A 63 25.58 14.78 7.81
CA VAL A 63 25.51 14.21 9.16
C VAL A 63 24.85 12.84 9.06
N SER A 64 25.58 11.80 9.47
CA SER A 64 25.07 10.43 9.47
C SER A 64 25.49 9.70 10.75
N ALA A 65 24.73 8.66 11.10
CA ALA A 65 25.14 7.75 12.15
C ALA A 65 26.39 6.97 11.71
N PRO A 66 27.33 6.63 12.61
CA PRO A 66 28.54 5.87 12.26
C PRO A 66 28.26 4.50 11.62
N SER A 67 27.08 3.94 11.88
CA SER A 67 26.62 2.67 11.32
C SER A 67 25.95 2.78 9.96
N LEU A 68 25.58 4.01 9.53
CA LEU A 68 24.89 4.21 8.26
C LEU A 68 25.87 4.04 7.10
N LYS A 69 25.57 3.13 6.19
CA LYS A 69 26.28 3.01 4.92
C LYS A 69 25.44 3.65 3.82
N LEU A 70 26.07 4.50 3.01
CA LEU A 70 25.37 5.20 1.94
C LEU A 70 24.80 4.23 0.88
N MET A 71 25.44 3.07 0.68
CA MET A 71 24.92 2.01 -0.19
C MET A 71 23.56 1.47 0.27
N ASP A 72 23.30 1.44 1.59
CA ASP A 72 22.02 0.97 2.13
C ASP A 72 20.94 2.03 1.95
N ALA A 73 21.33 3.31 1.90
CA ALA A 73 20.41 4.42 1.62
C ALA A 73 19.99 4.48 0.14
N MET A 74 20.67 3.78 -0.77
CA MET A 74 20.30 3.76 -2.20
C MET A 74 18.98 3.02 -2.47
N SER A 75 18.51 2.20 -1.54
CA SER A 75 17.19 1.55 -1.60
C SER A 75 16.11 2.29 -0.80
N ALA A 76 16.44 3.44 -0.19
CA ALA A 76 15.47 4.23 0.54
C ALA A 76 14.37 4.75 -0.38
N ILE A 77 13.13 4.74 0.12
CA ILE A 77 11.97 5.26 -0.60
C ILE A 77 11.93 6.78 -0.44
N GLU A 78 11.93 7.50 -1.55
CA GLU A 78 11.74 8.94 -1.58
C GLU A 78 10.24 9.27 -1.55
N LEU A 79 9.81 10.01 -0.53
CA LEU A 79 8.43 10.49 -0.44
C LEU A 79 8.17 11.54 -1.52
N THR A 80 6.94 11.62 -2.01
CA THR A 80 6.48 12.57 -3.03
C THR A 80 7.03 12.37 -4.45
N ASP A 81 7.99 11.46 -4.66
CA ASP A 81 8.37 11.02 -6.00
C ASP A 81 7.31 10.04 -6.54
N PRO A 82 6.65 10.30 -7.69
CA PRO A 82 5.63 9.42 -8.23
C PRO A 82 6.12 7.97 -8.45
N ILE A 83 7.36 7.75 -8.85
CA ILE A 83 7.90 6.43 -9.18
C ILE A 83 8.27 5.65 -7.92
N MET A 84 8.74 6.33 -6.88
CA MET A 84 9.19 5.70 -5.63
C MET A 84 8.09 5.64 -4.57
N ASP A 85 7.21 6.66 -4.53
CA ASP A 85 6.12 6.80 -3.58
C ASP A 85 4.81 6.23 -4.14
N VAL A 86 4.52 4.98 -3.76
CA VAL A 86 3.23 4.31 -4.05
C VAL A 86 2.03 5.10 -3.52
N GLY A 87 2.19 5.95 -2.51
CA GLY A 87 1.14 6.81 -1.98
C GLY A 87 0.79 7.99 -2.89
N SER A 88 1.69 8.40 -3.79
CA SER A 88 1.51 9.53 -4.70
C SER A 88 0.50 9.23 -5.82
N HIS A 89 0.46 7.98 -6.30
CA HIS A 89 -0.39 7.56 -7.41
C HIS A 89 -1.74 6.95 -7.03
N LEU A 90 -1.97 6.68 -5.74
CA LEU A 90 -3.23 6.07 -5.34
C LEU A 90 -4.35 7.12 -5.45
N PRO A 91 -5.32 7.01 -6.41
CA PRO A 91 -6.50 7.84 -6.33
C PRO A 91 -7.11 7.61 -4.96
N ARG A 92 -7.54 8.68 -4.26
CA ARG A 92 -8.14 8.63 -2.91
C ARG A 92 -9.37 7.70 -2.76
N ARG A 93 -9.71 6.91 -3.77
CA ARG A 93 -10.57 5.75 -3.63
C ARG A 93 -9.84 4.72 -2.78
N ASN A 94 -10.29 4.61 -1.53
CA ASN A 94 -9.90 3.54 -0.64
C ASN A 94 -9.92 2.20 -1.42
N LEU A 95 -8.78 1.51 -1.50
CA LEU A 95 -8.66 0.20 -2.18
C LEU A 95 -9.73 -0.78 -1.69
N GLN A 96 -10.09 -0.68 -0.41
CA GLN A 96 -11.18 -1.44 0.20
C GLN A 96 -12.53 -1.13 -0.45
N GLN A 97 -12.80 0.14 -0.78
CA GLN A 97 -14.02 0.55 -1.48
C GLN A 97 -14.05 0.03 -2.92
N PHE A 98 -12.90 0.04 -3.62
CA PHE A 98 -12.79 -0.54 -4.96
C PHE A 98 -13.10 -2.04 -4.93
N ILE A 99 -12.45 -2.80 -4.03
CA ILE A 99 -12.69 -4.24 -3.86
C ILE A 99 -14.15 -4.54 -3.56
N VAL A 100 -14.76 -3.80 -2.62
CA VAL A 100 -16.18 -3.98 -2.26
C VAL A 100 -17.08 -3.67 -3.45
N SER A 101 -16.82 -2.59 -4.19
CA SER A 101 -17.63 -2.22 -5.35
C SER A 101 -17.58 -3.25 -6.49
N SER A 102 -16.40 -3.83 -6.75
CA SER A 102 -16.25 -4.87 -7.78
C SER A 102 -16.97 -6.17 -7.40
N LEU A 103 -16.93 -6.56 -6.13
CA LEU A 103 -17.67 -7.72 -5.63
C LEU A 103 -19.18 -7.48 -5.69
N GLU A 104 -19.63 -6.27 -5.35
CA GLU A 104 -21.05 -5.91 -5.42
C GLU A 104 -21.56 -5.88 -6.86
N GLU A 105 -20.79 -5.33 -7.81
CA GLU A 105 -21.15 -5.36 -9.23
C GLU A 105 -21.27 -6.79 -9.76
N TYR A 106 -20.39 -7.69 -9.33
CA TYR A 106 -20.48 -9.11 -9.64
C TYR A 106 -21.73 -9.76 -9.02
N ARG A 107 -22.07 -9.45 -7.76
CA ARG A 107 -23.30 -9.91 -7.09
C ARG A 107 -24.57 -9.46 -7.82
N LEU A 108 -24.63 -8.19 -8.22
CA LEU A 108 -25.78 -7.63 -8.92
C LEU A 108 -25.94 -8.26 -10.31
N SER A 109 -24.84 -8.42 -11.06
CA SER A 109 -24.87 -9.06 -12.38
C SER A 109 -25.20 -10.55 -12.32
N SER A 110 -24.73 -11.26 -11.30
CA SER A 110 -25.08 -12.66 -11.05
C SER A 110 -26.55 -12.84 -10.66
N ALA A 111 -27.11 -11.95 -9.82
CA ALA A 111 -28.52 -11.98 -9.46
C ALA A 111 -29.44 -11.60 -10.64
N ALA A 112 -29.08 -10.59 -11.43
CA ALA A 112 -29.85 -10.19 -12.61
C ALA A 112 -29.91 -11.30 -13.66
N THR A 113 -28.80 -12.01 -13.88
CA THR A 113 -28.73 -13.14 -14.84
C THR A 113 -29.42 -14.41 -14.36
N GLN A 114 -29.75 -14.54 -13.07
CA GLN A 114 -30.56 -15.65 -12.53
C GLN A 114 -32.07 -15.41 -12.67
N LEU A 115 -32.51 -14.14 -12.65
CA LEU A 115 -33.91 -13.74 -12.80
C LEU A 115 -34.38 -13.80 -14.26
N GLU A 116 -33.50 -13.49 -15.20
CA GLU A 116 -33.72 -13.78 -16.62
C GLU A 116 -33.26 -15.21 -16.93
N GLN A 117 -33.90 -15.93 -17.86
CA GLN A 117 -33.53 -17.29 -18.26
C GLN A 117 -32.20 -17.36 -19.04
N GLN A 118 -31.18 -16.63 -18.58
CA GLN A 118 -29.86 -16.47 -19.19
C GLN A 118 -28.78 -17.19 -18.38
N THR A 119 -29.02 -18.45 -18.01
CA THR A 119 -28.05 -19.32 -17.32
C THR A 119 -26.71 -19.41 -18.07
N GLU A 120 -26.74 -19.31 -19.40
CA GLU A 120 -25.54 -19.34 -20.24
C GLU A 120 -24.69 -18.05 -20.13
N SER A 121 -25.29 -16.92 -19.76
CA SER A 121 -24.58 -15.65 -19.58
C SER A 121 -23.77 -15.66 -18.27
N HIS A 122 -24.37 -16.16 -17.19
CA HIS A 122 -23.71 -16.28 -15.89
C HIS A 122 -22.53 -17.26 -15.93
N SER A 123 -22.70 -18.45 -16.54
CA SER A 123 -21.63 -19.44 -16.64
C SER A 123 -20.44 -18.93 -17.45
N ARG A 124 -20.68 -18.15 -18.52
CA ARG A 124 -19.61 -17.49 -19.30
C ARG A 124 -18.88 -16.42 -18.48
N LEU A 125 -19.59 -15.63 -17.67
CA LEU A 125 -18.96 -14.64 -16.80
C LEU A 125 -18.06 -15.30 -15.76
N ARG A 126 -18.55 -16.36 -15.09
CA ARG A 126 -17.74 -17.16 -14.16
C ARG A 126 -16.47 -17.69 -14.81
N ALA A 127 -16.59 -18.35 -15.96
CA ALA A 127 -15.44 -18.91 -16.67
C ALA A 127 -14.39 -17.83 -17.03
N ARG A 128 -14.82 -16.61 -17.35
CA ARG A 128 -13.89 -15.49 -17.60
C ARG A 128 -13.15 -15.06 -16.34
N VAL A 129 -13.82 -15.02 -15.19
CA VAL A 129 -13.20 -14.68 -13.90
C VAL A 129 -12.22 -15.77 -13.47
N GLU A 130 -12.60 -17.05 -13.55
CA GLU A 130 -11.72 -18.19 -13.25
C GLU A 130 -10.47 -18.18 -14.12
N LEU A 131 -10.63 -17.95 -15.43
CA LEU A 131 -9.51 -17.85 -16.35
C LEU A 131 -8.61 -16.64 -16.03
N ALA A 132 -9.18 -15.51 -15.61
CA ALA A 132 -8.41 -14.34 -15.20
C ALA A 132 -7.58 -14.62 -13.93
N MET A 133 -8.19 -15.26 -12.92
CA MET A 133 -7.49 -15.69 -11.70
C MET A 133 -6.32 -16.62 -12.03
N LEU A 134 -6.55 -17.63 -12.89
CA LEU A 134 -5.53 -18.58 -13.30
C LEU A 134 -4.39 -17.91 -14.08
N ARG A 135 -4.71 -16.93 -14.93
CA ARG A 135 -3.69 -16.13 -15.64
C ARG A 135 -2.81 -15.37 -14.66
N LEU A 136 -3.39 -14.73 -13.65
CA LEU A 136 -2.63 -13.99 -12.64
C LEU A 136 -1.70 -14.92 -11.84
N TYR A 137 -2.15 -16.13 -11.52
CA TYR A 137 -1.30 -17.16 -10.92
C TYR A 137 -0.10 -17.53 -11.81
N PHE A 138 -0.33 -17.80 -13.09
CA PHE A 138 0.78 -18.12 -14.01
C PHE A 138 1.71 -16.94 -14.23
N THR A 139 1.19 -15.71 -14.29
CA THR A 139 2.00 -14.49 -14.40
C THR A 139 2.89 -14.32 -13.16
N TRP A 140 2.41 -14.62 -11.96
CA TRP A 140 3.24 -14.63 -10.76
C TRP A 140 4.44 -15.59 -10.90
N LEU A 141 4.21 -16.79 -11.42
CA LEU A 141 5.28 -17.77 -11.67
C LEU A 141 6.30 -17.33 -12.74
N GLN A 142 6.03 -16.26 -13.50
CA GLN A 142 6.92 -15.67 -14.50
C GLN A 142 7.76 -14.49 -13.95
N ILE A 143 8.07 -14.47 -12.65
CA ILE A 143 8.95 -13.48 -11.99
C ILE A 143 8.24 -12.14 -11.66
N HIS A 144 6.91 -12.15 -11.60
CA HIS A 144 6.17 -10.98 -11.10
C HIS A 144 5.94 -11.06 -9.58
N THR A 145 5.67 -9.92 -8.95
CA THR A 145 5.34 -9.91 -7.51
C THR A 145 3.90 -10.37 -7.28
N LEU A 146 3.66 -10.97 -6.12
CA LEU A 146 2.34 -11.47 -5.73
C LEU A 146 1.27 -10.36 -5.59
N PRO A 147 1.57 -9.16 -5.03
CA PRO A 147 0.61 -8.05 -4.97
C PRO A 147 0.18 -7.53 -6.34
N GLN A 148 1.09 -7.52 -7.32
CA GLN A 148 0.81 -7.03 -8.67
C GLN A 148 0.04 -8.04 -9.55
N THR A 149 -0.04 -9.30 -9.12
CA THR A 149 -0.63 -10.38 -9.91
C THR A 149 -1.83 -10.99 -9.19
N VAL A 150 -1.62 -12.01 -8.37
CA VAL A 150 -2.67 -12.78 -7.68
C VAL A 150 -3.56 -11.84 -6.84
N PHE A 151 -2.95 -10.97 -6.03
CA PHE A 151 -3.69 -10.03 -5.18
C PHE A 151 -4.06 -8.71 -5.89
N ALA A 152 -3.79 -8.59 -7.19
CA ALA A 152 -4.47 -7.59 -8.01
C ALA A 152 -5.95 -7.98 -8.23
N CYS A 153 -6.29 -9.27 -8.07
CA CYS A 153 -7.64 -9.76 -8.19
C CYS A 153 -8.45 -9.51 -6.90
N ALA A 154 -9.43 -8.60 -6.95
CA ALA A 154 -10.32 -8.31 -5.82
C ALA A 154 -11.02 -9.57 -5.25
N PHE A 155 -11.33 -10.53 -6.11
CA PHE A 155 -11.94 -11.80 -5.72
C PHE A 155 -11.04 -12.67 -4.86
N LEU A 156 -9.73 -12.72 -5.17
CA LEU A 156 -8.76 -13.50 -4.40
C LEU A 156 -8.38 -12.80 -3.09
N CYS A 157 -8.35 -11.46 -3.07
CA CYS A 157 -8.15 -10.68 -1.85
C CYS A 157 -9.26 -10.90 -0.81
N LYS A 158 -10.49 -11.19 -1.26
CA LYS A 158 -11.65 -11.43 -0.38
C LYS A 158 -12.42 -12.68 -0.80
N VAL A 159 -11.72 -13.80 -0.90
CA VAL A 159 -12.31 -15.08 -1.34
C VAL A 159 -13.53 -15.47 -0.49
N ASN A 160 -13.48 -15.24 0.82
CA ASN A 160 -14.58 -15.57 1.75
C ASN A 160 -15.89 -14.83 1.44
N ALA A 161 -15.83 -13.66 0.80
CA ALA A 161 -17.03 -12.94 0.41
C ALA A 161 -17.81 -13.65 -0.71
N LEU A 162 -17.20 -14.61 -1.41
CA LEU A 162 -17.83 -15.35 -2.51
C LEU A 162 -18.68 -16.53 -2.03
N ALA A 163 -18.47 -17.03 -0.81
CA ALA A 163 -19.18 -18.20 -0.29
C ALA A 163 -20.71 -18.06 -0.40
N ASP A 164 -21.24 -16.87 -0.11
CA ASP A 164 -22.68 -16.58 -0.17
C ASP A 164 -23.21 -16.32 -1.58
N THR A 165 -22.34 -16.05 -2.56
CA THR A 165 -22.73 -15.60 -3.91
C THR A 165 -22.58 -16.70 -4.95
N ASP A 166 -21.40 -17.30 -5.00
CA ASP A 166 -21.04 -18.31 -5.99
C ASP A 166 -20.08 -19.32 -5.37
N TYR A 167 -20.63 -20.44 -4.91
CA TYR A 167 -19.87 -21.50 -4.27
C TYR A 167 -18.81 -22.13 -5.17
N VAL A 168 -19.05 -22.20 -6.49
CA VAL A 168 -18.09 -22.78 -7.44
C VAL A 168 -16.87 -21.87 -7.56
N LEU A 169 -17.12 -20.57 -7.75
CA LEU A 169 -16.04 -19.58 -7.83
C LEU A 169 -15.30 -19.45 -6.50
N TYR A 170 -16.01 -19.54 -5.38
CA TYR A 170 -15.42 -19.62 -4.03
C TYR A 170 -14.47 -20.81 -3.91
N ALA A 171 -14.93 -22.03 -4.21
CA ALA A 171 -14.10 -23.23 -4.13
C ALA A 171 -12.90 -23.15 -5.07
N PHE A 172 -13.07 -22.62 -6.29
CA PHE A 172 -11.97 -22.41 -7.22
C PHE A 172 -10.93 -21.43 -6.68
N GLY A 173 -11.35 -20.28 -6.15
CA GLY A 173 -10.46 -19.29 -5.56
C GLY A 173 -9.67 -19.83 -4.37
N ARG A 174 -10.33 -20.58 -3.48
CA ARG A 174 -9.72 -21.27 -2.34
C ARG A 174 -8.63 -22.26 -2.78
N VAL A 175 -8.94 -23.13 -3.74
CA VAL A 175 -7.97 -24.10 -4.29
C VAL A 175 -6.80 -23.37 -4.96
N LEU A 176 -7.05 -22.28 -5.68
CA LEU A 176 -5.98 -21.51 -6.32
C LEU A 176 -5.06 -20.85 -5.28
N LEU A 177 -5.60 -20.31 -4.18
CA LEU A 177 -4.79 -19.78 -3.08
C LEU A 177 -3.96 -20.88 -2.39
N ALA A 178 -4.51 -22.08 -2.23
CA ALA A 178 -3.74 -23.23 -1.73
C ALA A 178 -2.60 -23.61 -2.68
N CYS A 179 -2.82 -23.56 -3.99
CA CYS A 179 -1.77 -23.74 -5.00
C CYS A 179 -0.68 -22.65 -4.87
N VAL A 180 -1.06 -21.39 -4.66
CA VAL A 180 -0.12 -20.29 -4.41
C VAL A 180 0.72 -20.58 -3.16
N ALA A 181 0.09 -20.94 -2.05
CA ALA A 181 0.77 -21.25 -0.79
C ALA A 181 1.75 -22.43 -0.95
N ASN A 182 1.32 -23.49 -1.65
CA ASN A 182 2.17 -24.64 -1.90
C ASN A 182 3.36 -24.29 -2.81
N SER A 183 3.12 -23.55 -3.90
CA SER A 183 4.19 -23.06 -4.78
C SER A 183 5.19 -22.22 -4.00
N HIS A 184 4.73 -21.29 -3.16
CA HIS A 184 5.61 -20.49 -2.31
C HIS A 184 6.47 -21.36 -1.37
N SER A 185 5.88 -22.39 -0.75
CA SER A 185 6.62 -23.34 0.10
C SER A 185 7.71 -24.07 -0.67
N VAL A 186 7.41 -24.53 -1.89
CA VAL A 186 8.40 -25.20 -2.76
C VAL A 186 9.51 -24.23 -3.16
N MET A 187 9.15 -23.01 -3.57
CA MET A 187 10.11 -21.96 -3.96
C MET A 187 11.06 -21.62 -2.80
N SER A 188 10.54 -21.52 -1.58
CA SER A 188 11.32 -21.23 -0.38
C SER A 188 12.33 -22.32 -0.03
N GLN A 189 12.03 -23.58 -0.36
CA GLN A 189 12.91 -24.73 -0.12
C GLN A 189 13.87 -25.00 -1.28
N GLY A 190 13.54 -24.53 -2.49
CA GLY A 190 14.15 -24.95 -3.76
C GLY A 190 15.56 -24.42 -4.05
N GLY A 191 16.18 -23.62 -3.17
CA GLY A 191 17.53 -23.10 -3.39
C GLY A 191 17.69 -22.22 -4.63
N VAL A 192 16.57 -21.64 -5.12
CA VAL A 192 16.52 -20.80 -6.32
C VAL A 192 17.06 -19.39 -6.04
N ALA A 193 17.58 -18.72 -7.07
CA ALA A 193 18.03 -17.35 -6.94
C ALA A 193 16.80 -16.44 -6.76
N ARG A 194 16.65 -15.89 -5.54
CA ARG A 194 15.54 -14.99 -5.20
C ARG A 194 15.63 -13.74 -6.07
N GLU A 195 14.48 -13.30 -6.58
CA GLU A 195 14.30 -12.13 -7.46
C GLU A 195 14.84 -12.27 -8.89
N GLU A 196 15.61 -13.32 -9.21
CA GLU A 196 16.02 -13.65 -10.58
C GLU A 196 15.07 -14.68 -11.20
N ASP A 197 14.95 -15.85 -10.55
CA ASP A 197 14.11 -16.94 -11.04
C ASP A 197 12.66 -16.79 -10.59
N LEU A 198 12.48 -16.30 -9.37
CA LEU A 198 11.23 -16.33 -8.63
C LEU A 198 11.18 -15.21 -7.60
N VAL A 199 9.99 -14.63 -7.40
CA VAL A 199 9.76 -13.58 -6.39
C VAL A 199 8.93 -14.16 -5.23
N PRO A 200 9.56 -14.60 -4.12
CA PRO A 200 8.86 -15.22 -3.00
C PRO A 200 8.24 -14.21 -2.03
N TRP A 201 8.49 -12.91 -2.21
CA TRP A 201 7.99 -11.90 -1.28
C TRP A 201 6.47 -11.83 -1.27
N MET A 202 5.90 -11.97 -0.07
CA MET A 202 4.46 -12.04 0.13
C MET A 202 3.84 -10.75 0.69
N TYR A 203 4.63 -9.75 1.08
CA TYR A 203 4.17 -8.38 1.42
C TYR A 203 2.89 -8.35 2.31
N ASP A 204 2.93 -9.04 3.45
CA ASP A 204 1.84 -9.14 4.45
C ASP A 204 0.61 -9.98 4.03
N PHE A 205 0.69 -10.73 2.93
CA PHE A 205 -0.36 -11.68 2.53
C PHE A 205 -0.18 -13.10 3.12
N GLU A 206 0.76 -13.27 4.06
CA GLU A 206 1.01 -14.50 4.82
C GLU A 206 -0.25 -15.08 5.45
N ASP A 207 -1.01 -14.24 6.15
CA ASP A 207 -2.18 -14.69 6.89
C ASP A 207 -3.27 -15.25 5.97
N ILE A 208 -3.45 -14.63 4.80
CA ILE A 208 -4.42 -15.11 3.80
C ILE A 208 -3.99 -16.49 3.28
N LEU A 209 -2.71 -16.66 2.95
CA LEU A 209 -2.20 -17.92 2.40
C LEU A 209 -2.12 -19.05 3.44
N VAL A 210 -1.86 -18.73 4.71
CA VAL A 210 -1.86 -19.71 5.80
C VAL A 210 -3.28 -20.22 6.07
N ALA A 211 -4.26 -19.32 6.13
CA ALA A 211 -5.68 -19.67 6.28
C ALA A 211 -6.19 -20.56 5.13
N GLU A 212 -5.54 -20.46 3.97
CA GLU A 212 -5.89 -21.15 2.74
C GLU A 212 -4.97 -22.32 2.40
N SER A 213 -4.13 -22.76 3.34
CA SER A 213 -3.19 -23.85 3.10
C SER A 213 -3.92 -25.17 2.76
N PRO A 214 -3.27 -26.11 2.03
CA PRO A 214 -3.87 -27.41 1.71
C PRO A 214 -4.40 -28.18 2.94
N ARG A 215 -3.73 -28.04 4.09
CA ARG A 215 -4.19 -28.62 5.36
C ARG A 215 -5.48 -27.99 5.87
N ALA A 216 -5.65 -26.67 5.70
CA ALA A 216 -6.87 -25.97 6.05
C ALA A 216 -8.03 -26.32 5.10
N LEU A 217 -7.75 -26.75 3.87
CA LEU A 217 -8.77 -27.25 2.95
C LEU A 217 -9.24 -28.67 3.30
N GLU A 218 -8.37 -29.53 3.81
CA GLU A 218 -8.73 -30.89 4.28
C GLU A 218 -9.71 -30.86 5.47
N GLU A 219 -9.74 -29.79 6.26
CA GLU A 219 -10.66 -29.63 7.39
C GLU A 219 -12.06 -29.11 6.99
N VAL A 220 -12.19 -28.56 5.77
CA VAL A 220 -13.42 -27.89 5.29
C VAL A 220 -14.19 -28.73 4.25
N LEU A 221 -13.52 -29.69 3.60
CA LEU A 221 -14.11 -30.65 2.65
C LEU A 221 -14.56 -31.94 3.34
#